data_AF-A0A835JJT8-F1
#
_entry.id   AF-A0A835JJT8-F1
#
_cell.length_a   1.000
_cell.length_b   1.000
_cell.length_c   1.000
_cell.angle_alpha   90.00
_cell.angle_beta   90.00
_cell.angle_gamma   90.00
#
_symmetry.space_group_name_H-M   'P 1'
#
loop_
_entity.id
_entity.type
_entity.pdbx_description
1 polymer ?
#
loop_
_entity_poly.entity_id
_entity_poly.type
_entity_poly.pdbx_seq_one_letter_code
_entity_poly.pdbx_strand_id
1 'polypeptide(L)'
;MPEIKADIASDHRLTIADVNDISAQKSDPKIRVASLDIFRGLTVALMILVDDAGGEWPRIGHAPWNGCNLADFVMPFFLFIVGMAIPLAFKRITSRPDAVKKVIVRTLKLLFWGIILQGGFSHAPDKLTYGVDMKKIRWCGILQVVLVLILTCMHYLGCQKYNYAVTWFFFLQRIAFAYLVVALMEVFTKKELTEELPPGWPSIFKLYSSQWLMGACILVIYLAAIYGTHVPNWQFTVQDRDSADYGKVFTVECAVRGKLDPPCNAVGFIDRKILGINHMYQHPAWKRSEACTDNSPYEGPFRTSAPSWCKAPFEPEGILSSISAVLSTIIGVHFGHVLVYMGSHGARLKHWIVMGFALLILGLVLHFTHAIPLNKQLYTFSYVCVTSGAAALVFSSIYALVDVWGWKCMFQPLAWIGMNAMLVYVMAAEGIFAGFINGWYYNDPHNTLVSFHRTLSRFHLSSFQISYQTFRHKVHGSTLVCWLNSTHLLQIYWIQKHIFIGVWHSQRVGILLYVIFAEILFWGMVAGIFHRLEIYWKL
;
A
#
# COMPACT_ATOMS: atom_id res chain seq x y z
N MET A 1 -1.22 -65.32 19.23
CA MET A 1 -0.15 -65.55 18.21
C MET A 1 -0.76 -66.37 17.09
N PRO A 2 -0.41 -66.19 15.81
CA PRO A 2 -0.22 -65.00 14.95
C PRO A 2 -1.39 -64.93 13.89
N GLU A 3 -1.80 -63.78 13.35
CA GLU A 3 -1.33 -63.09 12.12
C GLU A 3 -1.73 -63.72 10.74
N ILE A 4 -2.38 -62.89 9.89
CA ILE A 4 -2.18 -62.69 8.41
C ILE A 4 -3.21 -63.23 7.36
N LYS A 5 -3.65 -62.26 6.50
CA LYS A 5 -4.13 -62.26 5.07
C LYS A 5 -5.55 -62.74 4.75
N ALA A 6 -6.24 -62.31 3.68
CA ALA A 6 -6.28 -61.15 2.75
C ALA A 6 -7.48 -61.43 1.77
N ASP A 7 -7.75 -60.49 0.85
CA ASP A 7 -8.62 -60.57 -0.35
C ASP A 7 -10.13 -60.27 -0.19
N ILE A 8 -10.65 -59.13 -0.69
CA ILE A 8 -11.01 -58.77 -2.08
C ILE A 8 -12.18 -59.61 -2.64
N ALA A 9 -13.39 -59.04 -2.66
CA ALA A 9 -14.25 -58.91 -3.86
C ALA A 9 -15.63 -58.29 -3.53
N SER A 10 -16.00 -57.33 -4.37
CA SER A 10 -17.30 -56.72 -4.68
C SER A 10 -18.60 -57.31 -4.10
N ASP A 11 -19.46 -56.43 -3.58
CA ASP A 11 -20.86 -56.45 -4.02
C ASP A 11 -21.46 -55.04 -4.09
N HIS A 12 -22.17 -54.80 -5.19
CA HIS A 12 -22.75 -53.54 -5.61
C HIS A 12 -24.15 -53.41 -4.98
N ARG A 13 -24.38 -52.46 -4.07
CA ARG A 13 -25.73 -51.95 -3.79
C ARG A 13 -25.71 -50.43 -3.65
N LEU A 14 -26.11 -49.75 -4.74
CA LEU A 14 -26.66 -48.40 -4.68
C LEU A 14 -27.97 -48.46 -3.89
N THR A 15 -27.94 -48.03 -2.63
CA THR A 15 -29.14 -47.54 -1.95
C THR A 15 -29.40 -46.12 -2.44
N ILE A 16 -30.46 -45.95 -3.23
CA ILE A 16 -31.05 -44.67 -3.60
C ILE A 16 -31.52 -44.03 -2.28
N ALA A 17 -30.78 -43.04 -1.78
CA ALA A 17 -31.24 -42.19 -0.71
C ALA A 17 -32.22 -41.16 -1.29
N ASP A 18 -33.36 -41.03 -0.63
CA ASP A 18 -34.50 -40.23 -1.03
C ASP A 18 -34.17 -38.76 -1.33
N VAL A 19 -34.82 -38.24 -2.37
CA VAL A 19 -34.62 -36.94 -3.03
C VAL A 19 -35.04 -35.72 -2.17
N ASN A 20 -35.39 -35.89 -0.90
CA ASN A 20 -36.00 -34.83 -0.08
C ASN A 20 -35.12 -34.19 1.02
N ASP A 21 -33.85 -34.56 1.16
CA ASP A 21 -32.94 -33.98 2.20
C ASP A 21 -31.92 -32.95 1.66
N ILE A 22 -32.12 -32.40 0.46
CA ILE A 22 -31.19 -31.40 -0.13
C ILE A 22 -31.41 -29.96 0.43
N SER A 23 -32.41 -29.72 1.28
CA SER A 23 -32.78 -28.36 1.70
C SER A 23 -32.07 -27.81 2.95
N ALA A 24 -30.99 -28.43 3.43
CA ALA A 24 -30.22 -27.88 4.56
C ALA A 24 -28.70 -28.09 4.45
N GLN A 25 -28.10 -27.81 3.29
CA GLN A 25 -26.66 -27.55 3.24
C GLN A 25 -26.37 -26.20 3.91
N LYS A 26 -26.20 -26.25 5.24
CA LYS A 26 -25.61 -25.17 6.04
C LYS A 26 -24.31 -24.75 5.35
N SER A 27 -24.28 -23.54 4.79
CA SER A 27 -23.14 -23.05 4.02
C SER A 27 -21.86 -23.21 4.85
N ASP A 28 -20.97 -24.08 4.40
CA ASP A 28 -19.67 -24.34 5.03
C ASP A 28 -19.00 -22.98 5.35
N PRO A 29 -18.64 -22.70 6.61
CA PRO A 29 -18.11 -21.40 7.03
C PRO A 29 -17.00 -20.97 6.08
N LYS A 30 -16.93 -19.67 5.78
CA LYS A 30 -15.88 -19.13 4.91
C LYS A 30 -14.52 -19.44 5.54
N ILE A 31 -13.86 -20.50 5.09
CA ILE A 31 -12.52 -20.88 5.55
C ILE A 31 -11.58 -19.73 5.17
N ARG A 32 -11.24 -18.90 6.16
CA ARG A 32 -10.22 -17.87 6.03
C ARG A 32 -8.85 -18.52 6.18
N VAL A 33 -7.90 -18.09 5.37
CA VAL A 33 -6.52 -18.57 5.42
C VAL A 33 -5.75 -17.65 6.36
N ALA A 34 -5.34 -18.17 7.51
CA ALA A 34 -4.75 -17.36 8.58
C ALA A 34 -3.44 -16.67 8.13
N SER A 35 -2.58 -17.38 7.41
CA SER A 35 -1.34 -16.82 6.84
C SER A 35 -1.59 -15.66 5.87
N LEU A 36 -2.68 -15.68 5.11
CA LEU A 36 -3.02 -14.59 4.19
C LEU A 36 -3.46 -13.33 4.96
N ASP A 37 -4.24 -13.50 6.03
CA ASP A 37 -4.62 -12.40 6.91
C ASP A 37 -3.39 -11.82 7.62
N ILE A 38 -2.48 -12.66 8.11
CA ILE A 38 -1.24 -12.22 8.77
C ILE A 38 -0.30 -11.50 7.79
N PHE A 39 -0.13 -12.01 6.56
CA PHE A 39 0.72 -11.36 5.56
C PHE A 39 0.16 -9.98 5.17
N ARG A 40 -1.16 -9.86 5.04
CA ARG A 40 -1.84 -8.56 4.87
C ARG A 40 -1.62 -7.63 6.06
N GLY A 41 -1.76 -8.13 7.28
CA GLY A 41 -1.51 -7.34 8.50
C GLY A 41 -0.06 -6.88 8.62
N LEU A 42 0.90 -7.74 8.27
CA LEU A 42 2.31 -7.40 8.19
C LEU A 42 2.56 -6.28 7.19
N THR A 43 1.88 -6.32 6.03
CA THR A 43 2.03 -5.30 5.00
C THR A 43 1.45 -3.95 5.44
N VAL A 44 0.32 -3.94 6.17
CA VAL A 44 -0.23 -2.73 6.81
C VAL A 44 0.69 -2.21 7.90
N ALA A 45 1.23 -3.08 8.75
CA ALA A 45 2.18 -2.68 9.80
C ALA A 45 3.48 -2.10 9.20
N LEU A 46 3.96 -2.69 8.09
CA LEU A 46 5.10 -2.18 7.35
C LEU A 46 4.82 -0.80 6.74
N MET A 47 3.61 -0.57 6.25
CA MET A 47 3.18 0.72 5.75
C MET A 47 3.25 1.79 6.85
N ILE A 48 2.61 1.55 8.00
CA ILE A 48 2.70 2.46 9.16
C ILE A 48 4.17 2.73 9.53
N LEU A 49 4.99 1.68 9.57
CA LEU A 49 6.42 1.81 9.87
C LEU A 49 7.15 2.75 8.91
N VAL A 50 6.90 2.62 7.60
CA VAL A 50 7.63 3.41 6.61
C VAL A 50 7.13 4.85 6.51
N ASP A 51 5.88 5.10 6.90
CA ASP A 51 5.27 6.42 6.87
C ASP A 51 5.82 7.29 8.00
N ASP A 52 5.91 6.71 9.20
CA ASP A 52 6.30 7.44 10.40
C ASP A 52 7.82 7.38 10.67
N ALA A 53 8.51 6.29 10.31
CA ALA A 53 9.96 6.16 10.51
C ALA A 53 10.80 6.38 9.24
N GLY A 54 10.20 6.36 8.04
CA GLY A 54 10.93 6.42 6.77
C GLY A 54 11.64 7.76 6.50
N GLY A 55 11.15 8.86 7.10
CA GLY A 55 11.80 10.17 7.02
C GLY A 55 13.14 10.24 7.76
N GLU A 56 13.33 9.43 8.80
CA GLU A 56 14.53 9.42 9.66
C GLU A 56 15.53 8.34 9.24
N TRP A 57 15.04 7.29 8.58
CA TRP A 57 15.82 6.12 8.17
C TRP A 57 15.74 5.93 6.64
N PRO A 58 16.77 6.30 5.88
CA PRO A 58 16.75 6.20 4.42
C PRO A 58 16.53 4.79 3.87
N ARG A 59 16.98 3.77 4.60
CA ARG A 59 16.78 2.37 4.24
C ARG A 59 15.34 1.91 4.47
N ILE A 60 14.61 2.57 5.36
CA ILE A 60 13.19 2.36 5.60
C ILE A 60 12.38 3.12 4.55
N GLY A 61 12.70 4.40 4.30
CA GLY A 61 12.02 5.24 3.32
C GLY A 61 12.30 4.87 1.84
N HIS A 62 11.61 5.54 0.92
CA HIS A 62 11.71 5.28 -0.52
C HIS A 62 13.08 5.63 -1.11
N ALA A 63 13.53 4.83 -2.09
CA ALA A 63 14.67 5.16 -2.94
C ALA A 63 14.37 6.40 -3.81
N PRO A 64 15.35 7.30 -4.06
CA PRO A 64 15.11 8.51 -4.86
C PRO A 64 14.72 8.25 -6.33
N TRP A 65 15.30 7.22 -6.97
CA TRP A 65 14.97 6.85 -8.34
C TRP A 65 15.21 5.36 -8.61
N ASN A 66 16.48 4.97 -8.74
CA ASN A 66 16.90 3.58 -8.88
C ASN A 66 17.22 2.99 -7.49
N GLY A 67 16.95 1.70 -7.33
CA GLY A 67 17.09 0.97 -6.08
C GLY A 67 15.76 0.46 -5.54
N CYS A 68 15.83 -0.27 -4.44
CA CYS A 68 14.66 -0.80 -3.75
C CYS A 68 14.95 -0.79 -2.24
N ASN A 69 14.25 0.06 -1.50
CA ASN A 69 14.30 0.13 -0.04
C ASN A 69 13.04 -0.51 0.58
N LEU A 70 12.96 -0.56 1.90
CA LEU A 70 11.88 -1.26 2.60
C LEU A 70 10.48 -0.75 2.21
N ALA A 71 10.28 0.57 2.13
CA ALA A 71 9.02 1.17 1.71
C ALA A 71 8.60 0.79 0.28
N ASP A 72 9.55 0.38 -0.57
CA ASP A 72 9.27 0.02 -1.95
C ASP A 72 8.66 -1.38 -2.08
N PHE A 73 8.60 -2.18 -1.00
CA PHE A 73 7.93 -3.50 -1.01
C PHE A 73 6.43 -3.44 -0.66
N VAL A 74 5.97 -2.38 0.01
CA VAL A 74 4.60 -2.28 0.54
C VAL A 74 3.55 -2.47 -0.56
N MET A 75 3.59 -1.67 -1.61
CA MET A 75 2.59 -1.73 -2.68
C MET A 75 2.60 -3.05 -3.47
N PRO A 76 3.76 -3.56 -3.93
CA PRO A 76 3.80 -4.88 -4.57
C PRO A 76 3.26 -6.02 -3.70
N PHE A 77 3.50 -5.98 -2.38
CA PHE A 77 2.95 -6.99 -1.46
C PHE A 77 1.43 -6.95 -1.43
N PHE A 78 0.82 -5.76 -1.40
CA PHE A 78 -0.63 -5.62 -1.50
C PHE A 78 -1.19 -6.14 -2.82
N LEU A 79 -0.55 -5.82 -3.95
CA LEU A 79 -0.95 -6.34 -5.27
C LEU A 79 -0.88 -7.86 -5.32
N PHE A 80 0.18 -8.44 -4.76
CA PHE A 80 0.34 -9.89 -4.64
C PHE A 80 -0.76 -10.53 -3.78
N ILE A 81 -1.05 -9.96 -2.60
CA ILE A 81 -2.13 -10.42 -1.70
C ILE A 81 -3.50 -10.34 -2.39
N VAL A 82 -3.78 -9.26 -3.10
CA VAL A 82 -5.01 -9.08 -3.86
C VAL A 82 -5.12 -10.15 -4.94
N GLY A 83 -4.03 -10.44 -5.66
CA GLY A 83 -3.95 -11.54 -6.60
C GLY A 83 -4.29 -12.89 -5.97
N MET A 84 -3.65 -13.23 -4.85
CA MET A 84 -3.90 -14.48 -4.11
C MET A 84 -5.36 -14.64 -3.66
N ALA A 85 -6.02 -13.54 -3.32
CA ALA A 85 -7.40 -13.55 -2.86
C ALA A 85 -8.43 -13.76 -3.98
N ILE A 86 -8.07 -13.50 -5.25
CA ILE A 86 -9.00 -13.60 -6.40
C ILE A 86 -9.51 -15.05 -6.58
N PRO A 87 -8.66 -16.09 -6.74
CA PRO A 87 -9.14 -17.47 -6.89
C PRO A 87 -10.00 -17.95 -5.72
N LEU A 88 -9.63 -17.56 -4.50
CA LEU A 88 -10.39 -17.87 -3.28
C LEU A 88 -11.80 -17.24 -3.31
N ALA A 89 -11.92 -16.02 -3.82
CA ALA A 89 -13.19 -15.30 -3.90
C ALA A 89 -14.14 -15.83 -5.00
N PHE A 90 -13.59 -16.40 -6.08
CA PHE A 90 -14.34 -16.96 -7.21
C PHE A 90 -14.54 -18.48 -7.15
N LYS A 91 -13.98 -19.17 -6.16
CA LYS A 91 -14.16 -20.62 -5.95
C LYS A 91 -15.64 -21.04 -5.94
N ARG A 92 -16.50 -20.26 -5.27
CA ARG A 92 -17.94 -20.58 -5.07
C ARG A 92 -18.89 -19.93 -6.09
N ILE A 93 -18.39 -19.18 -7.08
CA ILE A 93 -19.26 -18.50 -8.05
C ILE A 93 -19.36 -19.34 -9.32
N THR A 94 -20.57 -19.78 -9.62
CA THR A 94 -20.90 -20.66 -10.75
C THR A 94 -21.25 -19.85 -12.00
N SER A 95 -21.91 -18.70 -11.86
CA SER A 95 -22.35 -17.85 -12.96
C SER A 95 -21.33 -16.75 -13.31
N ARG A 96 -20.91 -16.71 -14.58
CA ARG A 96 -20.06 -15.64 -15.13
C ARG A 96 -20.65 -14.22 -14.93
N PRO A 97 -21.94 -13.93 -15.22
CA PRO A 97 -22.46 -12.57 -15.06
C PRO A 97 -22.45 -12.09 -13.60
N ASP A 98 -22.75 -12.96 -12.64
CA ASP A 98 -22.71 -12.59 -11.22
C ASP A 98 -21.27 -12.38 -10.74
N ALA A 99 -20.31 -13.14 -11.29
CA ALA A 99 -18.89 -12.91 -11.05
C ALA A 99 -18.47 -11.53 -11.54
N VAL A 100 -18.82 -11.17 -12.79
CA VAL A 100 -18.52 -9.84 -13.37
C VAL A 100 -19.17 -8.72 -12.56
N LYS A 101 -20.45 -8.86 -12.20
CA LYS A 101 -21.15 -7.87 -11.36
C LYS A 101 -20.43 -7.67 -10.02
N LYS A 102 -20.01 -8.76 -9.37
CA LYS A 102 -19.26 -8.71 -8.11
C LYS A 102 -17.90 -8.02 -8.26
N VAL A 103 -17.18 -8.29 -9.35
CA VAL A 103 -15.93 -7.60 -9.69
C VAL A 103 -16.19 -6.10 -9.82
N ILE A 104 -17.13 -5.70 -10.67
CA ILE A 104 -17.43 -4.30 -10.96
C ILE A 104 -17.82 -3.57 -9.68
N VAL A 105 -18.75 -4.11 -8.88
CA VAL A 105 -19.19 -3.49 -7.62
C VAL A 105 -18.03 -3.32 -6.65
N ARG A 106 -17.16 -4.32 -6.50
CA ARG A 106 -15.98 -4.23 -5.63
C ARG A 106 -14.97 -3.19 -6.12
N THR A 107 -14.72 -3.14 -7.43
CA THR A 107 -13.84 -2.13 -8.04
C THR A 107 -14.40 -0.73 -7.81
N LEU A 108 -15.70 -0.52 -8.03
CA LEU A 108 -16.36 0.77 -7.79
C LEU A 108 -16.26 1.21 -6.33
N LYS A 109 -16.40 0.28 -5.38
CA LYS A 109 -16.20 0.56 -3.95
C LYS A 109 -14.77 0.99 -3.64
N LEU A 110 -13.76 0.28 -4.16
CA LEU A 110 -12.35 0.65 -3.99
C LEU A 110 -12.05 2.04 -4.58
N LEU A 111 -12.59 2.33 -5.77
CA LEU A 111 -12.46 3.64 -6.40
C LEU A 111 -13.16 4.73 -5.61
N PHE A 112 -14.38 4.48 -5.13
CA PHE A 112 -15.15 5.41 -4.32
C PHE A 112 -14.43 5.78 -3.02
N TRP A 113 -13.92 4.78 -2.29
CA TRP A 113 -13.12 5.03 -1.10
C TRP A 113 -11.80 5.74 -1.43
N GLY A 114 -11.15 5.38 -2.53
CA GLY A 114 -9.97 6.11 -3.01
C GLY A 114 -10.25 7.60 -3.27
N ILE A 115 -11.39 7.93 -3.89
CA ILE A 115 -11.82 9.32 -4.15
C ILE A 115 -12.21 10.05 -2.86
N ILE A 116 -12.88 9.39 -1.92
CA ILE A 116 -13.22 10.01 -0.64
C ILE A 116 -11.96 10.38 0.13
N LEU A 117 -10.98 9.48 0.18
CA LEU A 117 -9.69 9.75 0.81
C LEU A 117 -8.92 10.84 0.06
N GLN A 118 -9.10 10.93 -1.27
CA GLN A 118 -8.56 12.03 -2.08
C GLN A 118 -9.12 13.41 -1.71
N GLY A 119 -10.42 13.49 -1.45
CA GLY A 119 -11.11 14.72 -1.05
C GLY A 119 -11.07 14.98 0.46
N GLY A 120 -10.33 14.15 1.21
CA GLY A 120 -10.50 13.94 2.65
C GLY A 120 -9.54 14.70 3.56
N PHE A 121 -9.88 15.93 3.93
CA PHE A 121 -10.04 16.32 5.34
C PHE A 121 -8.87 16.19 6.37
N SER A 122 -7.62 15.88 6.01
CA SER A 122 -6.51 15.89 6.99
C SER A 122 -5.26 16.52 6.39
N HIS A 123 -5.07 17.80 6.68
CA HIS A 123 -3.75 18.41 6.58
C HIS A 123 -2.86 17.79 7.67
N ALA A 124 -1.53 17.93 7.54
CA ALA A 124 -0.59 17.52 8.58
C ALA A 124 -1.06 18.00 9.97
N PRO A 125 -0.79 17.26 11.07
CA PRO A 125 -1.34 17.53 12.41
C PRO A 125 -1.06 18.95 12.94
N ASP A 126 -0.18 19.71 12.29
CA ASP A 126 0.20 21.09 12.56
C ASP A 126 -0.58 22.16 11.77
N LYS A 127 -1.45 21.81 10.81
CA LYS A 127 -2.26 22.77 10.02
C LYS A 127 -3.73 22.37 9.99
N LEU A 128 -4.59 23.10 10.69
CA LEU A 128 -6.02 22.77 10.92
C LEU A 128 -6.99 23.27 9.82
N THR A 129 -6.55 23.58 8.60
CA THR A 129 -7.47 24.09 7.56
C THR A 129 -8.28 22.96 6.92
N TYR A 130 -9.47 22.72 7.45
CA TYR A 130 -10.46 21.81 6.87
C TYR A 130 -11.19 22.47 5.68
N GLY A 131 -11.05 21.90 4.48
CA GLY A 131 -11.78 22.33 3.29
C GLY A 131 -11.51 21.46 2.06
N VAL A 132 -12.57 21.11 1.32
CA VAL A 132 -12.46 20.48 0.00
C VAL A 132 -12.26 21.59 -1.03
N ASP A 133 -11.02 21.76 -1.49
CA ASP A 133 -10.73 22.66 -2.60
C ASP A 133 -10.97 21.92 -3.92
N MET A 134 -12.15 22.12 -4.52
CA MET A 134 -12.56 21.51 -5.79
C MET A 134 -11.59 21.83 -6.94
N LYS A 135 -10.75 22.86 -6.81
CA LYS A 135 -9.72 23.23 -7.79
C LYS A 135 -8.39 22.49 -7.62
N LYS A 136 -8.19 21.81 -6.49
CA LYS A 136 -6.98 21.02 -6.16
C LYS A 136 -7.20 19.50 -6.22
N ILE A 137 -8.42 19.04 -6.50
CA ILE A 137 -8.69 17.60 -6.72
C ILE A 137 -7.87 17.15 -7.93
N ARG A 138 -6.94 16.23 -7.70
CA ARG A 138 -6.06 15.69 -8.75
C ARG A 138 -6.81 14.59 -9.50
N TRP A 139 -7.53 14.94 -10.55
CA TRP A 139 -8.38 14.01 -11.32
C TRP A 139 -7.63 12.87 -12.04
N CYS A 140 -6.36 12.57 -11.72
CA CYS A 140 -5.59 11.45 -12.25
C CYS A 140 -4.85 10.85 -11.03
N GLY A 141 -4.90 9.56 -10.69
CA GLY A 141 -5.20 8.36 -11.46
C GLY A 141 -6.68 8.07 -11.74
N ILE A 142 -7.01 8.03 -13.02
CA ILE A 142 -8.26 7.49 -13.55
C ILE A 142 -7.83 6.61 -14.72
N LEU A 143 -8.35 5.40 -14.79
CA LEU A 143 -8.69 4.80 -16.07
C LEU A 143 -9.70 5.73 -16.76
N GLN A 144 -9.22 6.78 -17.43
CA GLN A 144 -9.95 7.84 -18.14
C GLN A 144 -10.80 7.33 -19.32
N VAL A 145 -11.40 6.13 -19.21
CA VAL A 145 -12.14 5.51 -20.31
C VAL A 145 -13.62 5.35 -20.01
N VAL A 146 -14.07 5.22 -18.75
CA VAL A 146 -15.53 5.13 -18.54
C VAL A 146 -16.21 6.50 -18.57
N LEU A 147 -15.49 7.62 -18.30
CA LEU A 147 -16.11 8.94 -18.12
C LEU A 147 -15.72 10.01 -19.16
N VAL A 148 -15.25 9.61 -20.35
CA VAL A 148 -15.50 10.40 -21.57
C VAL A 148 -17.02 10.46 -21.87
N LEU A 149 -17.82 9.65 -21.18
CA LEU A 149 -19.28 9.67 -21.23
C LEU A 149 -19.98 10.78 -20.40
N ILE A 150 -19.26 11.60 -19.62
CA ILE A 150 -19.87 12.77 -18.90
C ILE A 150 -19.06 14.06 -19.11
N LEU A 151 -18.83 14.43 -20.38
CA LEU A 151 -18.42 15.80 -20.74
C LEU A 151 -19.16 16.88 -19.91
N THR A 152 -18.50 18.03 -19.72
CA THR A 152 -19.04 19.36 -19.27
C THR A 152 -19.13 19.67 -17.76
N CYS A 153 -18.11 20.35 -17.21
CA CYS A 153 -18.26 21.68 -16.54
C CYS A 153 -16.89 22.28 -16.08
N MET A 154 -16.41 23.32 -16.79
CA MET A 154 -15.61 24.50 -16.34
C MET A 154 -14.36 24.29 -15.45
N HIS A 155 -13.11 24.40 -15.94
CA HIS A 155 -12.30 25.61 -16.22
C HIS A 155 -11.94 26.53 -15.01
N TYR A 156 -10.62 26.59 -14.73
CA TYR A 156 -9.80 27.67 -14.11
C TYR A 156 -9.45 27.78 -12.59
N LEU A 157 -8.13 27.96 -12.43
CA LEU A 157 -7.33 28.65 -11.40
C LEU A 157 -6.84 27.84 -10.19
N GLY A 158 -5.52 27.68 -10.14
CA GLY A 158 -4.81 26.87 -9.15
C GLY A 158 -4.20 27.62 -7.96
N CYS A 159 -3.71 26.81 -7.02
CA CYS A 159 -2.50 27.00 -6.22
C CYS A 159 -2.24 25.68 -5.46
N GLN A 160 -1.00 25.23 -5.35
CA GLN A 160 -0.64 23.87 -4.94
C GLN A 160 0.14 23.86 -3.62
N LYS A 161 -0.22 22.96 -2.69
CA LYS A 161 0.62 22.46 -1.59
C LYS A 161 -0.01 21.20 -0.98
N TYR A 162 0.82 20.44 -0.26
CA TYR A 162 0.56 19.25 0.60
C TYR A 162 0.99 17.89 0.00
N ASN A 163 1.90 17.22 0.74
CA ASN A 163 2.90 16.27 0.24
C ASN A 163 2.77 14.84 0.82
N TYR A 164 1.75 14.52 1.63
CA TYR A 164 1.64 13.20 2.29
C TYR A 164 0.32 12.46 1.98
N ALA A 165 -0.84 13.13 2.11
CA ALA A 165 -2.14 12.55 1.71
C ALA A 165 -2.25 12.24 0.19
N VAL A 166 -1.43 12.91 -0.63
CA VAL A 166 -1.46 12.79 -2.09
C VAL A 166 -0.82 11.49 -2.59
N THR A 167 0.10 10.88 -1.83
CA THR A 167 0.80 9.65 -2.23
C THR A 167 -0.06 8.39 -2.03
N TRP A 168 -0.94 8.39 -1.04
CA TRP A 168 -1.78 7.25 -0.64
C TRP A 168 -3.02 7.06 -1.51
N PHE A 169 -3.54 8.15 -2.06
CA PHE A 169 -4.60 8.14 -3.06
C PHE A 169 -4.32 7.20 -4.25
N PHE A 170 -3.13 7.32 -4.84
CA PHE A 170 -2.76 6.55 -6.03
C PHE A 170 -2.62 5.05 -5.74
N PHE A 171 -2.32 4.70 -4.50
CA PHE A 171 -2.14 3.32 -4.06
C PHE A 171 -3.43 2.51 -4.18
N LEU A 172 -4.57 3.02 -3.68
CA LEU A 172 -5.86 2.30 -3.78
C LEU A 172 -6.35 2.19 -5.22
N GLN A 173 -6.10 3.21 -6.04
CA GLN A 173 -6.53 3.23 -7.43
C GLN A 173 -5.77 2.24 -8.30
N ARG A 174 -4.46 2.15 -8.14
CA ARG A 174 -3.66 1.13 -8.84
C ARG A 174 -4.11 -0.27 -8.42
N ILE A 175 -4.37 -0.50 -7.14
CA ILE A 175 -4.91 -1.78 -6.65
C ILE A 175 -6.27 -2.07 -7.29
N ALA A 176 -7.17 -1.09 -7.37
CA ALA A 176 -8.48 -1.26 -7.99
C ALA A 176 -8.37 -1.59 -9.49
N PHE A 177 -7.47 -0.91 -10.21
CA PHE A 177 -7.20 -1.18 -11.63
C PHE A 177 -6.63 -2.59 -11.84
N ALA A 178 -5.58 -2.96 -11.10
CA ALA A 178 -4.99 -4.29 -11.20
C ALA A 178 -5.99 -5.39 -10.82
N TYR A 179 -6.79 -5.18 -9.75
CA TYR A 179 -7.88 -6.08 -9.38
C TYR A 179 -8.90 -6.24 -10.50
N LEU A 180 -9.36 -5.15 -11.12
CA LEU A 180 -10.33 -5.19 -12.21
C LEU A 180 -9.81 -6.03 -13.38
N VAL A 181 -8.61 -5.73 -13.87
CA VAL A 181 -8.01 -6.43 -15.03
C VAL A 181 -7.83 -7.91 -14.72
N VAL A 182 -7.21 -8.24 -13.59
CA VAL A 182 -6.88 -9.63 -13.25
C VAL A 182 -8.11 -10.44 -12.86
N ALA A 183 -9.08 -9.84 -12.16
CA ALA A 183 -10.31 -10.55 -11.80
C ALA A 183 -11.20 -10.81 -13.04
N LEU A 184 -11.27 -9.87 -13.99
CA LEU A 184 -11.94 -10.13 -15.27
C LEU A 184 -11.21 -11.24 -16.04
N MET A 185 -9.88 -11.18 -16.12
CA MET A 185 -9.07 -12.26 -16.71
C MET A 185 -9.39 -13.62 -16.05
N GLU A 186 -9.43 -13.71 -14.73
CA GLU A 186 -9.79 -14.93 -14.01
C GLU A 186 -11.19 -15.42 -14.41
N VAL A 187 -12.19 -14.54 -14.44
CA VAL A 187 -13.57 -14.90 -14.78
C VAL A 187 -13.70 -15.44 -16.21
N PHE A 188 -13.00 -14.83 -17.16
CA PHE A 188 -13.04 -15.25 -18.57
C PHE A 188 -12.17 -16.48 -18.87
N THR A 189 -11.11 -16.70 -18.10
CA THR A 189 -10.20 -17.85 -18.27
C THR A 189 -10.58 -19.05 -17.41
N LYS A 190 -11.54 -18.91 -16.49
CA LYS A 190 -12.06 -20.00 -15.65
C LYS A 190 -12.64 -21.11 -16.54
N LYS A 191 -11.93 -22.23 -16.62
CA LYS A 191 -12.42 -23.47 -17.22
C LYS A 191 -13.35 -24.17 -16.22
N GLU A 192 -14.47 -24.71 -16.70
CA GLU A 192 -15.31 -25.59 -15.91
C GLU A 192 -14.50 -26.84 -15.57
N LEU A 193 -14.49 -27.20 -14.28
CA LEU A 193 -13.63 -28.26 -13.76
C LEU A 193 -14.25 -29.61 -14.11
N THR A 194 -13.80 -30.26 -15.19
CA THR A 194 -14.31 -31.58 -15.59
C THR A 194 -13.29 -32.71 -15.51
N GLU A 195 -12.00 -32.46 -15.27
CA GLU A 195 -11.00 -33.53 -15.22
C GLU A 195 -10.06 -33.39 -14.01
N GLU A 196 -9.83 -34.51 -13.33
CA GLU A 196 -8.83 -34.67 -12.28
C GLU A 196 -7.43 -34.47 -12.89
N LEU A 197 -6.83 -33.29 -12.68
CA LEU A 197 -5.47 -33.06 -13.18
C LEU A 197 -4.46 -33.90 -12.40
N PRO A 198 -3.49 -34.52 -13.11
CA PRO A 198 -2.43 -35.29 -12.45
C PRO A 198 -1.55 -34.39 -11.56
N PRO A 199 -1.11 -34.90 -10.40
CA PRO A 199 -0.32 -34.14 -9.43
C PRO A 199 1.13 -33.99 -9.92
N GLY A 200 1.42 -32.93 -10.68
CA GLY A 200 2.77 -32.59 -11.11
C GLY A 200 3.07 -31.10 -10.94
N TRP A 201 4.32 -30.75 -10.64
CA TRP A 201 4.79 -29.36 -10.54
C TRP A 201 4.43 -28.47 -11.77
N PRO A 202 4.49 -28.96 -13.03
CA PRO A 202 4.10 -28.14 -14.20
C PRO A 202 2.59 -28.14 -14.49
N SER A 203 1.77 -28.95 -13.78
CA SER A 203 0.36 -29.11 -14.15
C SER A 203 -0.44 -27.82 -13.97
N ILE A 204 -0.13 -27.04 -12.93
CA ILE A 204 -0.78 -25.74 -12.66
C ILE A 204 -0.43 -24.72 -13.75
N PHE A 205 0.83 -24.69 -14.18
CA PHE A 205 1.27 -23.81 -15.27
C PHE A 205 0.58 -24.17 -16.59
N LYS A 206 0.37 -25.46 -16.86
CA LYS A 206 -0.36 -25.90 -18.05
C LYS A 206 -1.85 -25.53 -17.96
N LEU A 207 -2.47 -25.73 -16.80
CA LEU A 207 -3.88 -25.42 -16.55
C LEU A 207 -4.19 -23.93 -16.74
N TYR A 208 -3.33 -23.06 -16.20
CA TYR A 208 -3.46 -21.60 -16.24
C TYR A 208 -2.53 -20.92 -17.25
N SER A 209 -2.10 -21.65 -18.28
CA SER A 209 -1.22 -21.16 -19.34
C SER A 209 -1.75 -19.91 -20.03
N SER A 210 -3.08 -19.80 -20.22
CA SER A 210 -3.72 -18.61 -20.81
C SER A 210 -3.47 -17.34 -19.99
N GLN A 211 -3.44 -17.42 -18.65
CA GLN A 211 -3.19 -16.27 -17.79
C GLN A 211 -1.72 -15.83 -17.86
N TRP A 212 -0.81 -16.80 -17.87
CA TRP A 212 0.63 -16.54 -18.07
C TRP A 212 0.92 -15.97 -19.46
N LEU A 213 0.22 -16.43 -20.50
CA LEU A 213 0.31 -15.87 -21.84
C LEU A 213 -0.15 -14.41 -21.87
N MET A 214 -1.28 -14.09 -21.23
CA MET A 214 -1.74 -12.71 -21.10
C MET A 214 -0.74 -11.83 -20.33
N GLY A 215 -0.17 -12.35 -19.24
CA GLY A 215 0.92 -11.68 -18.52
C GLY A 215 2.15 -11.43 -19.40
N ALA A 216 2.55 -12.41 -20.21
CA ALA A 216 3.65 -12.26 -21.18
C ALA A 216 3.33 -11.20 -22.25
N CYS A 217 2.09 -11.17 -22.77
CA CYS A 217 1.65 -10.13 -23.71
C CYS A 217 1.72 -8.73 -23.08
N ILE A 218 1.25 -8.56 -21.85
CA ILE A 218 1.34 -7.29 -21.10
C ILE A 218 2.80 -6.87 -20.96
N LEU A 219 3.68 -7.80 -20.58
CA LEU A 219 5.11 -7.53 -20.44
C LEU A 219 5.75 -7.12 -21.77
N VAL A 220 5.46 -7.82 -22.86
CA VAL A 220 5.99 -7.48 -24.19
C VAL A 220 5.53 -6.10 -24.62
N ILE A 221 4.25 -5.76 -24.44
CA ILE A 221 3.71 -4.43 -24.75
C ILE A 221 4.41 -3.35 -23.90
N TYR A 222 4.60 -3.61 -22.61
CA TYR A 222 5.29 -2.69 -21.70
C TYR A 222 6.75 -2.46 -22.11
N LEU A 223 7.50 -3.53 -22.40
CA LEU A 223 8.90 -3.43 -22.84
C LEU A 223 9.01 -2.74 -24.21
N ALA A 224 8.12 -3.06 -25.15
CA ALA A 224 8.07 -2.41 -26.45
C ALA A 224 7.76 -0.91 -26.32
N ALA A 225 6.83 -0.53 -25.43
CA ALA A 225 6.54 0.88 -25.17
C ALA A 225 7.73 1.61 -24.52
N ILE A 226 8.40 0.99 -23.55
CA ILE A 226 9.51 1.63 -22.83
C ILE A 226 10.75 1.80 -23.71
N TYR A 227 11.16 0.77 -24.44
CA TYR A 227 12.38 0.79 -25.24
C TYR A 227 12.14 1.32 -26.66
N GLY A 228 10.94 1.12 -27.20
CA GLY A 228 10.58 1.52 -28.55
C GLY A 228 10.17 2.99 -28.69
N THR A 229 9.64 3.64 -27.65
CA THR A 229 9.14 5.02 -27.78
C THR A 229 10.29 6.04 -27.85
N HIS A 230 10.24 6.94 -28.83
CA HIS A 230 11.16 8.08 -28.93
C HIS A 230 10.70 9.24 -28.06
N VAL A 231 11.59 9.73 -27.19
CA VAL A 231 11.31 10.87 -26.31
C VAL A 231 11.94 12.13 -26.90
N PRO A 232 11.13 13.05 -27.47
CA PRO A 232 11.64 14.32 -27.97
C PRO A 232 12.02 15.28 -26.83
N ASN A 233 12.73 16.35 -27.19
CA ASN A 233 12.96 17.48 -26.28
C ASN A 233 11.62 18.09 -25.86
N TRP A 234 11.56 18.57 -24.63
CA TRP A 234 10.31 19.11 -24.07
C TRP A 234 10.60 20.25 -23.10
N GLN A 235 9.58 21.05 -22.84
CA GLN A 235 9.68 22.23 -21.97
C GLN A 235 8.65 22.16 -20.85
N PHE A 236 8.99 22.75 -19.71
CA PHE A 236 8.08 22.88 -18.58
C PHE A 236 8.25 24.22 -17.88
N THR A 237 7.19 24.66 -17.21
CA THR A 237 7.18 25.88 -16.40
C THR A 237 7.14 25.51 -14.94
N VAL A 238 7.97 26.14 -14.11
CA VAL A 238 7.95 25.92 -12.67
C VAL A 238 6.70 26.57 -12.09
N GLN A 239 5.82 25.73 -11.52
CA GLN A 239 4.54 26.15 -10.93
C GLN A 239 4.62 26.41 -9.41
N ASP A 240 5.78 26.18 -8.80
CA ASP A 240 6.00 26.38 -7.37
C ASP A 240 6.18 27.88 -7.05
N ARG A 241 5.18 28.48 -6.39
CA ARG A 241 5.15 29.92 -6.07
C ARG A 241 6.19 30.34 -5.05
N ASP A 242 6.67 29.41 -4.22
CA ASP A 242 7.70 29.70 -3.22
C ASP A 242 9.12 29.53 -3.80
N SER A 243 9.22 29.04 -5.04
CA SER A 243 10.50 28.93 -5.75
C SER A 243 10.90 30.27 -6.37
N ALA A 244 12.19 30.62 -6.26
CA ALA A 244 12.79 31.75 -6.97
C ALA A 244 12.68 31.64 -8.51
N ASP A 245 12.33 30.44 -9.01
CA ASP A 245 12.15 30.16 -10.42
C ASP A 245 10.69 30.07 -10.85
N TYR A 246 9.73 30.48 -10.00
CA TYR A 246 8.31 30.50 -10.36
C TYR A 246 8.07 31.21 -11.69
N GLY A 247 7.33 30.56 -12.59
CA GLY A 247 7.03 31.08 -13.92
C GLY A 247 8.18 30.98 -14.95
N LYS A 248 9.38 30.52 -14.57
CA LYS A 248 10.47 30.28 -15.52
C LYS A 248 10.21 29.01 -16.34
N VAL A 249 10.51 29.09 -17.63
CA VAL A 249 10.43 27.97 -18.56
C VAL A 249 11.81 27.32 -18.68
N PHE A 250 11.87 26.02 -18.45
CA PHE A 250 13.06 25.21 -18.64
C PHE A 250 12.87 24.26 -19.83
N THR A 251 13.93 24.12 -20.62
CA THR A 251 14.01 23.12 -21.69
C THR A 251 14.79 21.91 -21.19
N VAL A 252 14.28 20.72 -21.53
CA VAL A 252 14.92 19.44 -21.26
C VAL A 252 15.27 18.79 -22.59
N GLU A 253 16.56 18.57 -22.78
CA GLU A 253 17.11 17.88 -23.94
C GLU A 253 17.14 16.38 -23.69
N CYS A 254 16.38 15.64 -24.51
CA CYS A 254 16.25 14.19 -24.43
C CYS A 254 16.69 13.56 -25.75
N ALA A 255 15.90 13.72 -26.82
CA ALA A 255 16.13 13.15 -28.16
C ALA A 255 16.67 11.70 -28.15
N VAL A 256 16.11 10.83 -27.30
CA VAL A 256 16.61 9.46 -27.05
C VAL A 256 15.49 8.42 -27.08
N ARG A 257 15.89 7.14 -27.24
CA ARG A 257 15.05 5.94 -27.05
C ARG A 257 15.65 5.06 -25.95
N GLY A 258 14.81 4.32 -25.24
CA GLY A 258 15.24 3.29 -24.29
C GLY A 258 15.97 3.76 -23.04
N LYS A 259 16.04 5.08 -22.78
CA LYS A 259 16.62 5.61 -21.55
C LYS A 259 15.62 5.47 -20.39
N LEU A 260 16.06 4.87 -19.28
CA LEU A 260 15.25 4.70 -18.06
C LEU A 260 15.55 5.77 -17.00
N ASP A 261 16.64 6.50 -17.17
CA ASP A 261 16.99 7.60 -16.28
C ASP A 261 16.05 8.80 -16.44
N PRO A 262 15.90 9.61 -15.39
CA PRO A 262 15.06 10.78 -15.47
C PRO A 262 15.76 11.89 -16.27
N PRO A 263 15.00 12.81 -16.87
CA PRO A 263 13.55 12.82 -17.04
C PRO A 263 13.09 12.23 -18.40
N CYS A 264 14.04 11.67 -19.16
CA CYS A 264 13.91 11.34 -20.58
C CYS A 264 13.41 9.91 -20.85
N ASN A 265 12.67 9.35 -19.90
CA ASN A 265 12.09 8.02 -20.04
C ASN A 265 10.73 8.05 -20.75
N ALA A 266 10.41 6.95 -21.41
CA ALA A 266 9.17 6.78 -22.19
C ALA A 266 7.91 6.83 -21.31
N VAL A 267 7.96 6.33 -20.07
CA VAL A 267 6.84 6.36 -19.12
C VAL A 267 6.39 7.80 -18.89
N GLY A 268 7.31 8.66 -18.45
CA GLY A 268 7.01 10.07 -18.21
C GLY A 268 6.61 10.81 -19.49
N PHE A 269 7.13 10.43 -20.66
CA PHE A 269 6.70 11.02 -21.93
C PHE A 269 5.24 10.69 -22.27
N ILE A 270 4.84 9.43 -22.14
CA ILE A 270 3.47 8.96 -22.37
C ILE A 270 2.52 9.64 -21.39
N ASP A 271 2.88 9.69 -20.11
CA ASP A 271 2.07 10.35 -19.08
C ASP A 271 1.91 11.85 -19.39
N ARG A 272 2.97 12.56 -19.77
CA ARG A 272 2.89 13.98 -20.17
C ARG A 272 2.01 14.19 -21.40
N LYS A 273 2.00 13.25 -22.35
CA LYS A 273 1.20 13.35 -23.59
C LYS A 273 -0.28 13.08 -23.33
N ILE A 274 -0.60 12.10 -22.50
CA ILE A 274 -1.99 11.69 -22.24
C ILE A 274 -2.63 12.56 -21.16
N LEU A 275 -1.95 12.73 -20.02
CA LEU A 275 -2.48 13.47 -18.88
C LEU A 275 -2.31 14.99 -19.06
N GLY A 276 -1.33 15.40 -19.85
CA GLY A 276 -0.93 16.80 -19.97
C GLY A 276 -0.04 17.25 -18.82
N ILE A 277 0.88 18.17 -19.14
CA ILE A 277 1.92 18.62 -18.20
C ILE A 277 1.40 19.26 -16.92
N ASN A 278 0.22 19.90 -16.98
CA ASN A 278 -0.39 20.60 -15.85
C ASN A 278 -0.96 19.65 -14.78
N HIS A 279 -1.21 18.38 -15.13
CA HIS A 279 -1.74 17.39 -14.19
C HIS A 279 -0.65 16.55 -13.51
N MET A 280 0.60 16.69 -13.97
CA MET A 280 1.75 15.94 -13.47
C MET A 280 2.09 16.33 -12.03
N TYR A 281 2.55 15.36 -11.24
CA TYR A 281 3.01 15.61 -9.87
C TYR A 281 4.28 16.47 -9.82
N GLN A 282 4.24 17.53 -9.02
CA GLN A 282 5.29 18.54 -8.96
C GLN A 282 6.39 18.25 -7.93
N HIS A 283 6.22 17.23 -7.07
CA HIS A 283 7.24 16.83 -6.07
C HIS A 283 7.75 15.41 -6.32
N PRO A 284 8.30 15.11 -7.51
CA PRO A 284 8.74 13.75 -7.83
C PRO A 284 9.92 13.30 -6.96
N ALA A 285 10.01 11.98 -6.76
CA ALA A 285 11.02 11.35 -5.90
C ALA A 285 12.47 11.70 -6.31
N TRP A 286 12.72 11.91 -7.61
CA TRP A 286 14.06 12.23 -8.12
C TRP A 286 14.62 13.57 -7.63
N LYS A 287 13.80 14.46 -7.02
CA LYS A 287 14.29 15.69 -6.37
C LYS A 287 15.29 15.40 -5.26
N ARG A 288 15.19 14.21 -4.65
CA ARG A 288 16.06 13.70 -3.59
C ARG A 288 17.30 12.97 -4.13
N SER A 289 17.49 12.94 -5.46
CA SER A 289 18.63 12.27 -6.06
C SER A 289 19.92 13.06 -5.86
N GLU A 290 21.06 12.37 -5.88
CA GLU A 290 22.39 12.98 -5.78
C GLU A 290 22.66 14.00 -6.90
N ALA A 291 22.00 13.87 -8.06
CA ALA A 291 22.12 14.86 -9.12
C ALA A 291 21.49 16.22 -8.74
N CYS A 292 20.52 16.21 -7.82
CA CYS A 292 19.70 17.38 -7.49
C CYS A 292 20.10 18.06 -6.19
N THR A 293 20.51 17.31 -5.15
CA THR A 293 20.75 17.84 -3.80
C THR A 293 21.97 17.22 -3.13
N ASP A 294 22.68 18.01 -2.32
CA ASP A 294 23.77 17.53 -1.45
C ASP A 294 23.25 16.71 -0.26
N ASN A 295 21.98 16.88 0.10
CA ASN A 295 21.36 16.15 1.20
C ASN A 295 20.83 14.77 0.82
N SER A 296 21.12 14.27 -0.39
CA SER A 296 20.68 12.95 -0.85
C SER A 296 21.03 11.88 0.20
N PRO A 297 20.11 10.95 0.53
CA PRO A 297 18.82 10.68 -0.11
C PRO A 297 17.64 11.47 0.47
N TYR A 298 17.88 12.52 1.26
CA TYR A 298 16.84 13.39 1.80
C TYR A 298 16.55 14.56 0.86
N GLU A 299 15.40 15.19 1.04
CA GLU A 299 15.08 16.43 0.33
C GLU A 299 15.93 17.57 0.90
N GLY A 300 16.34 18.49 0.05
CA GLY A 300 17.17 19.63 0.41
C GLY A 300 17.15 20.68 -0.69
N PRO A 301 17.84 21.82 -0.47
CA PRO A 301 18.00 22.82 -1.51
C PRO A 301 18.68 22.21 -2.73
N PHE A 302 18.26 22.63 -3.92
CA PHE A 302 18.92 22.20 -5.15
C PHE A 302 20.36 22.72 -5.19
N ARG A 303 21.28 21.88 -5.67
CA ARG A 303 22.67 22.28 -5.95
C ARG A 303 22.68 23.46 -6.93
N THR A 304 23.68 24.32 -6.83
CA THR A 304 23.90 25.39 -7.82
C THR A 304 24.16 24.84 -9.22
N SER A 305 24.77 23.66 -9.31
CA SER A 305 25.01 22.90 -10.54
C SER A 305 23.90 21.89 -10.88
N ALA A 306 22.76 21.90 -10.16
CA ALA A 306 21.69 20.94 -10.40
C ALA A 306 21.12 21.11 -11.82
N PRO A 307 20.93 20.00 -12.57
CA PRO A 307 20.37 20.08 -13.90
C PRO A 307 18.91 20.55 -13.85
N SER A 308 18.47 21.25 -14.91
CA SER A 308 17.15 21.87 -14.98
C SER A 308 16.01 20.87 -14.72
N TRP A 309 16.19 19.61 -15.14
CA TRP A 309 15.21 18.54 -14.96
C TRP A 309 14.94 18.16 -13.50
N CYS A 310 15.76 18.55 -12.53
CA CYS A 310 15.46 18.33 -11.11
C CYS A 310 14.14 18.99 -10.67
N LYS A 311 13.72 20.04 -11.38
CA LYS A 311 12.46 20.76 -11.16
C LYS A 311 11.30 20.24 -12.01
N ALA A 312 11.58 19.30 -12.91
CA ALA A 312 10.58 18.76 -13.83
C ALA A 312 9.51 17.95 -13.06
N PRO A 313 8.23 18.06 -13.43
CA PRO A 313 7.19 17.25 -12.83
C PRO A 313 7.19 15.82 -13.41
N PHE A 314 6.76 14.85 -12.60
CA PHE A 314 6.71 13.44 -13.00
C PHE A 314 5.67 12.67 -12.20
N GLU A 315 4.90 11.82 -12.88
CA GLU A 315 3.81 11.06 -12.28
C GLU A 315 4.34 9.69 -11.82
N PRO A 316 4.54 9.48 -10.50
CA PRO A 316 5.04 8.20 -9.96
C PRO A 316 4.12 7.02 -10.30
N GLU A 317 2.83 7.31 -10.49
CA GLU A 317 1.77 6.32 -10.56
C GLU A 317 1.03 6.35 -11.91
N GLY A 318 1.79 6.64 -12.98
CA GLY A 318 1.29 6.81 -14.34
C GLY A 318 0.71 5.56 -15.02
N ILE A 319 0.34 5.73 -16.29
CA ILE A 319 -0.44 4.74 -17.05
C ILE A 319 0.41 3.48 -17.30
N LEU A 320 1.62 3.68 -17.82
CA LEU A 320 2.47 2.57 -18.23
C LEU A 320 3.02 1.79 -17.02
N SER A 321 3.32 2.50 -15.92
CA SER A 321 3.73 1.85 -14.67
C SER A 321 2.57 1.06 -14.05
N SER A 322 1.34 1.56 -14.13
CA SER A 322 0.13 0.84 -13.67
C SER A 322 -0.15 -0.43 -14.47
N ILE A 323 0.10 -0.43 -15.79
CA ILE A 323 0.00 -1.63 -16.64
C ILE A 323 1.00 -2.69 -16.18
N SER A 324 2.26 -2.31 -15.91
CA SER A 324 3.27 -3.25 -15.41
C SER A 324 2.89 -3.84 -14.03
N ALA A 325 2.23 -3.07 -13.18
CA ALA A 325 1.78 -3.54 -11.86
C ALA A 325 0.72 -4.63 -11.87
N VAL A 326 -0.01 -4.79 -12.98
CA VAL A 326 -0.89 -5.94 -13.21
C VAL A 326 -0.11 -7.25 -13.08
N LEU A 327 1.15 -7.29 -13.51
CA LEU A 327 2.00 -8.50 -13.47
C LEU A 327 2.19 -9.04 -12.04
N SER A 328 2.40 -8.17 -11.04
CA SER A 328 2.51 -8.59 -9.63
C SER A 328 1.22 -9.25 -9.13
N THR A 329 0.07 -8.77 -9.60
CA THR A 329 -1.24 -9.32 -9.25
C THR A 329 -1.47 -10.67 -9.95
N ILE A 330 -1.04 -10.83 -11.21
CA ILE A 330 -1.09 -12.12 -11.94
C ILE A 330 -0.23 -13.17 -11.23
N ILE A 331 0.99 -12.81 -10.80
CA ILE A 331 1.85 -13.72 -10.02
C ILE A 331 1.13 -14.13 -8.72
N GLY A 332 0.49 -13.19 -8.02
CA GLY A 332 -0.31 -13.48 -6.84
C GLY A 332 -1.47 -14.44 -7.11
N VAL A 333 -2.19 -14.29 -8.23
CA VAL A 333 -3.27 -15.21 -8.64
C VAL A 333 -2.77 -16.65 -8.75
N HIS A 334 -1.62 -16.86 -9.36
CA HIS A 334 -1.03 -18.19 -9.49
C HIS A 334 -0.75 -18.82 -8.11
N PHE A 335 -0.30 -18.04 -7.12
CA PHE A 335 -0.15 -18.51 -5.74
C PHE A 335 -1.50 -18.87 -5.11
N GLY A 336 -2.55 -18.09 -5.40
CA GLY A 336 -3.93 -18.40 -5.01
C GLY A 336 -4.46 -19.69 -5.62
N HIS A 337 -4.16 -19.98 -6.90
CA HIS A 337 -4.51 -21.27 -7.51
C HIS A 337 -3.79 -22.43 -6.85
N VAL A 338 -2.49 -22.32 -6.61
CA VAL A 338 -1.72 -23.35 -5.90
C VAL A 338 -2.34 -23.66 -4.53
N LEU A 339 -2.81 -22.63 -3.82
CA LEU A 339 -3.49 -22.78 -2.54
C LEU A 339 -4.84 -23.50 -2.65
N VAL A 340 -5.60 -23.26 -3.73
CA VAL A 340 -6.92 -23.87 -3.96
C VAL A 340 -6.81 -25.31 -4.46
N TYR A 341 -5.86 -25.60 -5.35
CA TYR A 341 -5.77 -26.88 -6.07
C TYR A 341 -4.92 -27.92 -5.37
N MET A 342 -3.76 -27.55 -4.83
CA MET A 342 -2.88 -28.53 -4.19
C MET A 342 -3.40 -28.79 -2.78
N GLY A 343 -3.63 -30.05 -2.39
CA GLY A 343 -4.05 -30.39 -1.02
C GLY A 343 -2.90 -30.39 -0.01
N SER A 344 -1.70 -30.80 -0.43
CA SER A 344 -0.55 -31.00 0.47
C SER A 344 0.21 -29.69 0.76
N HIS A 345 0.44 -29.42 2.05
CA HIS A 345 1.25 -28.27 2.51
C HIS A 345 2.67 -28.29 1.93
N GLY A 346 3.31 -29.45 1.87
CA GLY A 346 4.66 -29.60 1.33
C GLY A 346 4.75 -29.30 -0.17
N ALA A 347 3.76 -29.74 -0.94
CA ALA A 347 3.69 -29.46 -2.37
C ALA A 347 3.49 -27.96 -2.65
N ARG A 348 2.59 -27.30 -1.90
CA ARG A 348 2.37 -25.84 -1.97
C ARG A 348 3.66 -25.07 -1.69
N LEU A 349 4.32 -25.37 -0.56
CA LEU A 349 5.55 -24.70 -0.15
C LEU A 349 6.68 -24.91 -1.16
N LYS A 350 6.88 -26.14 -1.65
CA LYS A 350 7.89 -26.42 -2.69
C LYS A 350 7.65 -25.57 -3.93
N HIS A 351 6.41 -25.46 -4.39
CA HIS A 351 6.05 -24.69 -5.57
C HIS A 351 6.30 -23.18 -5.37
N TRP A 352 5.82 -22.64 -4.25
CA TRP A 352 5.97 -21.22 -3.92
C TRP A 352 7.42 -20.81 -3.70
N ILE A 353 8.20 -21.61 -2.98
CA ILE A 353 9.61 -21.31 -2.69
C ILE A 353 10.44 -21.35 -3.97
N VAL A 354 10.24 -22.38 -4.83
CA VAL A 354 10.95 -22.48 -6.12
C VAL A 354 10.66 -21.27 -7.01
N MET A 355 9.39 -20.88 -7.15
CA MET A 355 9.06 -19.67 -7.92
C MET A 355 9.56 -18.38 -7.27
N GLY A 356 9.49 -18.28 -5.94
CA GLY A 356 9.96 -17.12 -5.21
C GLY A 356 11.46 -16.87 -5.44
N PHE A 357 12.28 -17.92 -5.32
CA PHE A 357 13.70 -17.84 -5.65
C PHE A 357 13.95 -17.59 -7.14
N ALA A 358 13.21 -18.25 -8.04
CA ALA A 358 13.38 -18.03 -9.48
C ALA A 358 13.12 -16.57 -9.89
N LEU A 359 12.02 -15.97 -9.38
CA LEU A 359 11.69 -14.56 -9.63
C LEU A 359 12.72 -13.62 -8.99
N LEU A 360 13.13 -13.91 -7.75
CA LEU A 360 14.12 -13.09 -7.05
C LEU A 360 15.46 -13.09 -7.80
N ILE A 361 15.97 -14.26 -8.18
CA ILE A 361 17.21 -14.42 -8.95
C ILE A 361 17.09 -13.71 -10.30
N LEU A 362 15.99 -13.91 -11.03
CA LEU A 362 15.77 -13.25 -12.33
C LEU A 362 15.81 -11.72 -12.19
N GLY A 363 15.10 -11.16 -11.21
CA GLY A 363 15.07 -9.73 -10.97
C GLY A 363 16.43 -9.15 -10.57
N LEU A 364 17.19 -9.86 -9.73
CA LEU A 364 18.54 -9.46 -9.34
C LEU A 364 19.53 -9.56 -10.50
N VAL A 365 19.47 -10.63 -11.30
CA VAL A 365 20.29 -10.77 -12.51
C VAL A 365 20.04 -9.62 -13.48
N LEU A 366 18.78 -9.29 -13.77
CA LEU A 366 18.42 -8.14 -14.63
C LEU A 366 18.97 -6.81 -14.09
N HIS A 367 18.99 -6.64 -12.78
CA HIS A 367 19.51 -5.43 -12.14
C HIS A 367 21.05 -5.34 -12.21
N PHE A 368 21.74 -6.40 -11.77
CA PHE A 368 23.21 -6.42 -11.69
C PHE A 368 23.90 -6.56 -13.04
N THR A 369 23.21 -7.08 -14.07
CA THR A 369 23.69 -7.05 -15.46
C THR A 369 23.46 -5.69 -16.14
N HIS A 370 22.90 -4.71 -15.42
CA HIS A 370 22.51 -3.39 -15.94
C HIS A 370 21.50 -3.43 -17.10
N ALA A 371 20.85 -4.56 -17.35
CA ALA A 371 19.84 -4.68 -18.39
C ALA A 371 18.57 -3.87 -18.05
N ILE A 372 18.06 -4.04 -16.82
CA ILE A 372 16.88 -3.33 -16.31
C ILE A 372 17.09 -2.96 -14.84
N PRO A 373 17.27 -1.67 -14.47
CA PRO A 373 17.44 -1.25 -13.08
C PRO A 373 16.17 -1.50 -12.26
N LEU A 374 16.33 -1.75 -10.96
CA LEU A 374 15.21 -1.74 -10.02
C LEU A 374 14.70 -0.32 -9.88
N ASN A 375 13.49 -0.07 -10.34
CA ASN A 375 12.90 1.26 -10.31
C ASN A 375 11.40 1.16 -10.06
N LYS A 376 10.98 1.63 -8.88
CA LYS A 376 9.57 1.66 -8.46
C LYS A 376 8.73 2.60 -9.33
N GLN A 377 9.27 3.76 -9.67
CA GLN A 377 8.55 4.84 -10.36
C GLN A 377 8.11 4.41 -11.77
N LEU A 378 8.98 3.67 -12.46
CA LEU A 378 8.68 3.07 -13.75
C LEU A 378 7.98 1.71 -13.64
N TYR A 379 7.93 1.14 -12.43
CA TYR A 379 7.51 -0.22 -12.13
C TYR A 379 8.19 -1.23 -13.05
N THR A 380 9.53 -1.20 -13.09
CA THR A 380 10.34 -2.00 -14.02
C THR A 380 10.13 -3.50 -13.85
N PHE A 381 10.35 -4.28 -14.91
CA PHE A 381 10.19 -5.73 -14.85
C PHE A 381 11.12 -6.39 -13.80
N SER A 382 12.37 -5.92 -13.67
CA SER A 382 13.26 -6.39 -12.61
C SER A 382 12.70 -6.09 -11.21
N TYR A 383 12.09 -4.92 -11.01
CA TYR A 383 11.40 -4.57 -9.77
C TYR A 383 10.17 -5.47 -9.51
N VAL A 384 9.36 -5.78 -10.52
CA VAL A 384 8.24 -6.75 -10.42
C VAL A 384 8.75 -8.11 -9.95
N CYS A 385 9.84 -8.61 -10.56
CA CYS A 385 10.43 -9.90 -10.23
C CYS A 385 10.97 -9.95 -8.80
N VAL A 386 11.78 -8.95 -8.39
CA VAL A 386 12.35 -8.90 -7.02
C VAL A 386 11.25 -8.79 -5.97
N THR A 387 10.29 -7.90 -6.16
CA THR A 387 9.25 -7.66 -5.16
C THR A 387 8.24 -8.80 -5.06
N SER A 388 7.86 -9.41 -6.18
CA SER A 388 6.98 -10.60 -6.18
C SER A 388 7.71 -11.84 -5.66
N GLY A 389 9.01 -11.99 -5.93
CA GLY A 389 9.85 -13.03 -5.36
C GLY A 389 10.00 -12.90 -3.84
N ALA A 390 10.22 -11.67 -3.35
CA ALA A 390 10.22 -11.40 -1.91
C ALA A 390 8.86 -11.67 -1.26
N ALA A 391 7.76 -11.23 -1.89
CA ALA A 391 6.41 -11.49 -1.41
C ALA A 391 6.14 -13.00 -1.29
N ALA A 392 6.54 -13.76 -2.31
CA ALA A 392 6.41 -15.22 -2.34
C ALA A 392 7.16 -15.90 -1.19
N LEU A 393 8.41 -15.49 -0.92
CA LEU A 393 9.22 -16.05 0.16
C LEU A 393 8.66 -15.67 1.53
N VAL A 394 8.31 -14.41 1.75
CA VAL A 394 7.70 -13.93 3.00
C VAL A 394 6.38 -14.65 3.27
N PHE A 395 5.50 -14.76 2.27
CA PHE A 395 4.26 -15.49 2.40
C PHE A 395 4.50 -16.98 2.71
N SER A 396 5.46 -17.62 2.02
CA SER A 396 5.82 -19.03 2.27
C SER A 396 6.32 -19.25 3.70
N SER A 397 7.13 -18.33 4.23
CA SER A 397 7.59 -18.37 5.62
C SER A 397 6.42 -18.23 6.59
N ILE A 398 5.54 -17.24 6.41
CA ILE A 398 4.37 -17.05 7.27
C ILE A 398 3.45 -18.28 7.22
N TYR A 399 3.22 -18.85 6.04
CA TYR A 399 2.43 -20.06 5.87
C TYR A 399 3.04 -21.26 6.62
N ALA A 400 4.35 -21.47 6.51
CA ALA A 400 5.04 -22.53 7.26
C ALA A 400 4.93 -22.33 8.78
N LEU A 401 5.18 -21.12 9.27
CA LEU A 401 5.10 -20.81 10.70
C LEU A 401 3.69 -21.01 11.27
N VAL A 402 2.67 -20.57 10.54
CA VAL A 402 1.30 -20.46 11.07
C VAL A 402 0.43 -21.66 10.72
N ASP A 403 0.42 -22.06 9.45
CA ASP A 403 -0.48 -23.11 8.95
C ASP A 403 0.16 -24.50 8.99
N VAL A 404 1.50 -24.61 9.11
CA VAL A 404 2.20 -25.90 9.28
C VAL A 404 2.65 -26.12 10.72
N TRP A 405 3.35 -25.15 11.33
CA TRP A 405 3.85 -25.26 12.72
C TRP A 405 2.88 -24.74 13.79
N GLY A 406 1.76 -24.13 13.41
CA GLY A 406 0.70 -23.76 14.34
C GLY A 406 0.99 -22.56 15.24
N TRP A 407 1.96 -21.68 14.90
CA TRP A 407 2.35 -20.51 15.71
C TRP A 407 1.35 -19.34 15.62
N LYS A 408 0.05 -19.63 15.70
CA LYS A 408 -1.03 -18.64 15.52
C LYS A 408 -1.01 -17.52 16.57
N CYS A 409 -0.68 -17.85 17.83
CA CYS A 409 -0.71 -16.91 18.95
C CYS A 409 0.29 -15.74 18.76
N MET A 410 1.51 -16.02 18.28
CA MET A 410 2.55 -15.01 18.11
C MET A 410 2.19 -13.97 17.05
N PHE A 411 1.51 -14.40 15.99
CA PHE A 411 1.12 -13.54 14.86
C PHE A 411 -0.30 -12.98 14.98
N GLN A 412 -0.98 -13.23 16.10
CA GLN A 412 -2.39 -12.86 16.29
C GLN A 412 -2.67 -11.36 16.18
N PRO A 413 -1.82 -10.45 16.71
CA PRO A 413 -2.00 -9.01 16.49
C PRO A 413 -1.96 -8.64 15.00
N LEU A 414 -1.04 -9.24 14.23
CA LEU A 414 -0.96 -9.03 12.79
C LEU A 414 -2.16 -9.62 12.06
N ALA A 415 -2.68 -10.78 12.50
CA ALA A 415 -3.91 -11.33 11.95
C ALA A 415 -5.10 -10.36 12.11
N TRP A 416 -5.25 -9.75 13.30
CA TRP A 416 -6.31 -8.77 13.56
C TRP A 416 -6.20 -7.52 12.70
N ILE A 417 -4.98 -6.95 12.59
CA ILE A 417 -4.71 -5.83 11.68
C ILE A 417 -5.09 -6.22 10.26
N GLY A 418 -4.68 -7.42 9.82
CA GLY A 418 -5.01 -7.93 8.49
C GLY A 418 -6.52 -8.01 8.26
N MET A 419 -7.27 -8.65 9.16
CA MET A 419 -8.72 -8.79 9.09
C MET A 419 -9.45 -7.44 8.99
N ASN A 420 -8.88 -6.39 9.59
CA ASN A 420 -9.39 -5.02 9.60
C ASN A 420 -8.48 -4.03 8.83
N ALA A 421 -7.77 -4.50 7.81
CA ALA A 421 -6.69 -3.74 7.15
C ALA A 421 -7.14 -2.37 6.62
N MET A 422 -8.33 -2.26 6.04
CA MET A 422 -8.81 -0.97 5.53
C MET A 422 -9.12 0.02 6.65
N LEU A 423 -9.70 -0.45 7.76
CA LEU A 423 -9.99 0.41 8.90
C LEU A 423 -8.69 0.96 9.49
N VAL A 424 -7.73 0.08 9.72
CA VAL A 424 -6.41 0.48 10.24
C VAL A 424 -5.71 1.42 9.26
N TYR A 425 -5.75 1.11 7.95
CA TYR A 425 -5.21 1.98 6.90
C TYR A 425 -5.79 3.39 6.95
N VAL A 426 -7.12 3.51 6.88
CA VAL A 426 -7.83 4.80 6.87
C VAL A 426 -7.62 5.58 8.18
N MET A 427 -7.61 4.90 9.32
CA MET A 427 -7.54 5.57 10.61
C MET A 427 -6.10 5.92 11.02
N ALA A 428 -5.12 5.07 10.69
CA ALA A 428 -3.73 5.26 11.03
C ALA A 428 -3.01 6.16 10.02
N ALA A 429 -3.03 5.80 8.73
CA ALA A 429 -2.17 6.43 7.72
C ALA A 429 -2.71 7.76 7.21
N GLU A 430 -4.04 7.92 7.12
CA GLU A 430 -4.66 9.16 6.64
C GLU A 430 -4.84 10.21 7.75
N GLY A 431 -4.34 9.92 8.97
CA GLY A 431 -4.42 10.82 10.11
C GLY A 431 -5.86 11.15 10.54
N ILE A 432 -6.87 10.45 10.03
CA ILE A 432 -8.29 10.71 10.32
C ILE A 432 -8.58 10.54 11.81
N PHE A 433 -7.92 9.59 12.47
CA PHE A 433 -8.05 9.46 13.92
C PHE A 433 -7.52 10.69 14.66
N ALA A 434 -6.34 11.18 14.29
CA ALA A 434 -5.77 12.40 14.86
C ALA A 434 -6.63 13.64 14.55
N GLY A 435 -7.12 13.75 13.31
CA GLY A 435 -8.03 14.80 12.86
C GLY A 435 -9.38 14.77 13.59
N PHE A 436 -9.98 13.60 13.78
CA PHE A 436 -11.23 13.43 14.55
C PHE A 436 -11.07 13.91 15.99
N ILE A 437 -9.97 13.54 16.66
CA ILE A 437 -9.68 14.01 18.02
C ILE A 437 -9.43 15.53 18.05
N ASN A 438 -8.72 16.06 17.05
CA ASN A 438 -8.43 17.49 16.93
C ASN A 438 -9.63 18.36 16.52
N GLY A 439 -10.62 17.78 15.85
CA GLY A 439 -11.78 18.51 15.31
C GLY A 439 -12.81 18.92 16.35
N TRP A 440 -12.72 18.36 17.56
CA TRP A 440 -13.59 18.73 18.68
C TRP A 440 -12.94 19.91 19.41
N TYR A 441 -13.68 21.01 19.53
CA TYR A 441 -13.27 22.22 20.24
C TYR A 441 -14.29 22.59 21.32
N TYR A 442 -13.82 23.23 22.38
CA TYR A 442 -14.67 23.67 23.47
C TYR A 442 -14.78 25.21 23.47
N ASN A 443 -16.01 25.70 23.29
CA ASN A 443 -16.40 27.12 23.22
C ASN A 443 -15.83 27.95 22.05
N ASP A 444 -14.55 27.81 21.69
CA ASP A 444 -13.89 28.61 20.65
C ASP A 444 -13.20 27.71 19.60
N PRO A 445 -13.30 27.98 18.28
CA PRO A 445 -12.58 27.24 17.24
C PRO A 445 -11.05 27.22 17.40
N HIS A 446 -10.47 28.20 18.11
CA HIS A 446 -9.06 28.24 18.50
C HIS A 446 -8.75 27.47 19.77
N ASN A 447 -9.76 26.87 20.41
CA ASN A 447 -9.69 26.00 21.58
C ASN A 447 -10.14 24.59 21.20
N THR A 448 -9.48 24.00 20.21
CA THR A 448 -9.55 22.56 19.99
C THR A 448 -9.16 21.84 21.29
N LEU A 449 -9.58 20.59 21.48
CA LEU A 449 -9.19 19.77 22.63
C LEU A 449 -7.66 19.67 22.82
N VAL A 450 -6.87 20.18 21.86
CA VAL A 450 -5.42 20.29 21.88
C VAL A 450 -4.90 21.72 22.15
N SER A 451 -5.63 22.80 21.82
CA SER A 451 -5.10 24.19 21.89
C SER A 451 -5.59 25.05 23.06
N PHE A 452 -6.63 24.65 23.82
CA PHE A 452 -7.14 25.38 25.01
C PHE A 452 -6.03 25.74 26.03
N HIS A 453 -4.90 25.04 25.98
CA HIS A 453 -3.75 25.24 26.84
C HIS A 453 -2.81 26.40 26.41
N ARG A 454 -2.79 26.83 25.14
CA ARG A 454 -1.77 27.77 24.63
C ARG A 454 -1.96 29.21 25.14
N THR A 455 -3.16 29.56 25.61
CA THR A 455 -3.49 30.90 26.14
C THR A 455 -3.15 31.03 27.63
N LEU A 456 -3.18 29.94 28.40
CA LEU A 456 -2.84 29.94 29.83
C LEU A 456 -1.32 29.97 30.10
N SER A 457 -0.48 29.49 29.18
CA SER A 457 0.98 29.61 29.31
C SER A 457 1.49 31.04 29.10
N ARG A 458 0.73 31.94 28.45
CA ARG A 458 1.05 33.38 28.41
C ARG A 458 0.70 34.11 29.71
N PHE A 459 -0.22 33.59 30.52
CA PHE A 459 -0.51 34.14 31.85
C PHE A 459 0.44 33.60 32.93
N HIS A 460 1.05 32.42 32.74
CA HIS A 460 1.97 31.84 33.72
C HIS A 460 3.44 32.27 33.55
N LEU A 461 3.81 32.85 32.39
CA LEU A 461 5.16 33.34 32.09
C LEU A 461 5.43 34.79 32.55
N SER A 462 4.45 35.52 33.08
CA SER A 462 4.67 36.85 33.69
C SER A 462 4.89 36.81 35.21
N SER A 463 4.74 35.65 35.86
CA SER A 463 4.82 35.53 37.32
C SER A 463 5.99 34.69 37.84
N PHE A 464 6.84 34.14 36.96
CA PHE A 464 7.95 33.26 37.35
C PHE A 464 9.35 33.92 37.24
N GLN A 465 9.42 35.25 37.41
CA GLN A 465 10.68 35.97 37.60
C GLN A 465 10.97 36.32 39.08
N ILE A 466 10.14 35.89 40.04
CA ILE A 466 10.35 36.19 41.46
C ILE A 466 10.07 34.93 42.28
N SER A 467 10.94 34.67 43.26
CA SER A 467 10.84 33.63 44.30
C SER A 467 11.33 32.21 43.97
N TYR A 468 12.64 32.12 43.68
CA TYR A 468 13.46 30.95 44.01
C TYR A 468 14.04 31.09 45.42
N GLN A 469 13.17 31.30 46.41
CA GLN A 469 13.51 31.24 47.84
C GLN A 469 12.19 31.13 48.60
N THR A 470 12.10 30.17 49.52
CA THR A 470 10.97 29.92 50.44
C THR A 470 9.96 28.88 49.98
N PHE A 471 10.31 27.59 50.15
CA PHE A 471 9.32 26.59 50.52
C PHE A 471 9.81 25.87 51.79
N ARG A 472 9.27 26.27 52.94
CA ARG A 472 9.22 25.47 54.17
C ARG A 472 7.79 25.57 54.71
N HIS A 473 7.27 24.43 55.15
CA HIS A 473 6.07 24.18 55.95
C HIS A 473 4.70 23.91 55.26
N LYS A 474 4.24 22.66 55.48
CA LYS A 474 2.94 22.21 56.03
C LYS A 474 1.64 22.80 55.43
N VAL A 475 0.76 21.93 54.91
CA VAL A 475 -0.50 21.43 55.54
C VAL A 475 -1.29 20.53 54.55
N HIS A 476 -2.02 19.58 55.13
CA HIS A 476 -2.95 18.58 54.59
C HIS A 476 -4.04 19.08 53.62
N GLY A 477 -4.55 18.14 52.82
CA GLY A 477 -6.01 17.96 52.66
C GLY A 477 -6.60 18.18 51.27
N SER A 478 -6.88 17.07 50.59
CA SER A 478 -8.08 16.84 49.76
C SER A 478 -8.39 17.80 48.59
N THR A 479 -7.92 17.46 47.39
CA THR A 479 -8.75 17.50 46.16
C THR A 479 -8.15 16.56 45.11
N LEU A 480 -8.46 15.27 45.29
CA LEU A 480 -8.69 14.34 44.19
C LEU A 480 -9.72 15.02 43.25
N VAL A 481 -9.56 14.90 41.93
CA VAL A 481 -10.30 15.65 40.87
C VAL A 481 -9.58 16.94 40.42
N CYS A 482 -8.39 16.81 39.81
CA CYS A 482 -7.85 17.80 38.87
C CYS A 482 -6.69 17.25 38.02
N TRP A 483 -6.69 15.95 37.71
CA TRP A 483 -5.62 15.25 36.98
C TRP A 483 -6.00 14.76 35.58
N LEU A 484 -7.12 15.23 35.05
CA LEU A 484 -7.64 14.82 33.76
C LEU A 484 -8.04 16.06 32.99
N ASN A 485 -7.16 16.49 32.06
CA ASN A 485 -7.50 17.06 30.75
C ASN A 485 -6.35 17.93 30.21
N SER A 486 -5.31 17.28 29.68
CA SER A 486 -4.25 17.88 28.85
C SER A 486 -3.41 16.75 28.29
N THR A 487 -3.87 16.03 27.27
CA THR A 487 -3.30 14.68 27.06
C THR A 487 -2.90 14.32 25.63
N HIS A 488 -3.71 14.27 24.59
CA HIS A 488 -3.31 13.40 23.47
C HIS A 488 -2.06 13.80 22.63
N LEU A 489 -1.97 14.98 22.01
CA LEU A 489 -0.81 15.34 21.15
C LEU A 489 0.43 15.76 21.95
N LEU A 490 0.23 16.38 23.13
CA LEU A 490 1.30 16.67 24.08
C LEU A 490 1.82 15.41 24.76
N GLN A 491 0.99 14.40 25.08
CA GLN A 491 1.46 13.10 25.57
C GLN A 491 2.11 12.29 24.47
N ILE A 492 1.61 12.26 23.24
CA ILE A 492 2.28 11.53 22.16
C ILE A 492 3.69 12.11 21.95
N TYR A 493 3.80 13.43 21.80
CA TYR A 493 5.10 14.10 21.67
C TYR A 493 5.95 13.96 22.94
N TRP A 494 5.35 14.01 24.13
CA TRP A 494 6.08 13.84 25.40
C TRP A 494 6.54 12.40 25.64
N ILE A 495 5.72 11.39 25.32
CA ILE A 495 6.06 9.96 25.38
C ILE A 495 7.16 9.69 24.37
N GLN A 496 6.98 10.12 23.12
CA GLN A 496 8.00 9.99 22.08
C GLN A 496 9.30 10.66 22.52
N LYS A 497 9.25 11.90 23.04
CA LYS A 497 10.44 12.68 23.42
C LYS A 497 11.11 12.20 24.72
N HIS A 498 10.36 11.89 25.76
CA HIS A 498 10.89 11.58 27.10
C HIS A 498 11.00 10.08 27.37
N ILE A 499 10.07 9.25 26.88
CA ILE A 499 10.11 7.80 27.10
C ILE A 499 10.95 7.13 26.01
N PHE A 500 10.79 7.49 24.74
CA PHE A 500 11.52 6.82 23.67
C PHE A 500 12.84 7.55 23.32
N ILE A 501 12.81 8.83 22.98
CA ILE A 501 14.03 9.55 22.58
C ILE A 501 14.95 9.78 23.80
N GLY A 502 14.37 10.15 24.94
CA GLY A 502 15.11 10.43 26.18
C GLY A 502 15.82 9.20 26.76
N VAL A 503 15.16 8.04 26.78
CA VAL A 503 15.74 6.78 27.30
C VAL A 503 16.82 6.22 26.39
N TRP A 504 16.61 6.31 25.07
CA TRP A 504 17.54 5.74 24.09
C TRP A 504 18.60 6.73 23.62
N HIS A 505 18.60 7.96 24.14
CA HIS A 505 19.50 9.06 23.77
C HIS A 505 19.66 9.27 22.25
N SER A 506 18.62 8.93 21.48
CA SER A 506 18.66 8.94 20.00
C SER A 506 17.28 9.20 19.44
N GLN A 507 17.16 10.27 18.65
CA GLN A 507 15.92 10.61 17.95
C GLN A 507 15.49 9.49 17.00
N ARG A 508 16.44 8.95 16.23
CA ARG A 508 16.18 7.89 15.24
C ARG A 508 15.67 6.59 15.86
N VAL A 509 16.31 6.16 16.94
CA VAL A 509 15.92 4.93 17.65
C VAL A 509 14.63 5.14 18.43
N GLY A 510 14.47 6.31 19.06
CA GLY A 510 13.25 6.66 19.77
C GLY A 510 12.02 6.68 18.87
N ILE A 511 12.11 7.30 17.69
CA ILE A 511 11.01 7.31 16.71
C ILE A 511 10.69 5.89 16.25
N LEU A 512 11.70 5.10 15.88
CA LEU A 512 11.51 3.72 15.44
C LEU A 512 10.79 2.86 16.48
N LEU A 513 11.22 2.93 17.74
CA LEU A 513 10.63 2.15 18.83
C LEU A 513 9.22 2.65 19.17
N TYR A 514 8.98 3.96 19.10
CA TYR A 514 7.64 4.51 19.26
C TYR A 514 6.68 3.95 18.20
N VAL A 515 7.05 3.93 16.92
CA VAL A 515 6.17 3.40 15.86
C VAL A 515 5.89 1.90 16.07
N ILE A 516 6.93 1.13 16.41
CA ILE A 516 6.78 -0.32 16.63
C ILE A 516 5.91 -0.64 17.86
N PHE A 517 6.22 -0.02 19.00
CA PHE A 517 5.62 -0.39 20.29
C PHE A 517 4.40 0.43 20.67
N ALA A 518 4.31 1.69 20.23
CA ALA A 518 3.16 2.52 20.51
C ALA A 518 2.12 2.41 19.39
N GLU A 519 2.50 2.55 18.11
CA GLU A 519 1.49 2.66 17.04
C GLU A 519 1.03 1.30 16.49
N ILE A 520 1.95 0.44 16.07
CA ILE A 520 1.59 -0.87 15.49
C ILE A 520 0.89 -1.74 16.53
N LEU A 521 1.37 -1.75 17.78
CA LEU A 521 0.70 -2.48 18.87
C LEU A 521 -0.64 -1.86 19.24
N PHE A 522 -0.77 -0.53 19.27
CA PHE A 522 -2.06 0.13 19.50
C PHE A 522 -3.08 -0.28 18.45
N TRP A 523 -2.74 -0.20 17.15
CA TRP A 523 -3.63 -0.61 16.08
C TRP A 523 -3.91 -2.12 16.09
N GLY A 524 -2.95 -2.94 16.53
CA GLY A 524 -3.14 -4.36 16.80
C GLY A 524 -4.20 -4.62 17.88
N MET A 525 -4.13 -3.91 19.01
CA MET A 525 -5.11 -4.01 20.09
C MET A 525 -6.49 -3.51 19.66
N VAL A 526 -6.56 -2.35 19.01
CA VAL A 526 -7.81 -1.76 18.50
C VAL A 526 -8.47 -2.70 17.50
N ALA A 527 -7.71 -3.23 16.54
CA ALA A 527 -8.22 -4.22 15.58
C ALA A 527 -8.68 -5.52 16.27
N GLY A 528 -8.00 -5.93 17.35
CA GLY A 528 -8.40 -7.06 18.18
C GLY A 528 -9.71 -6.83 18.93
N ILE A 529 -9.95 -5.62 19.45
CA ILE A 529 -11.23 -5.23 20.06
C ILE A 529 -12.35 -5.28 19.02
N PHE A 530 -12.15 -4.66 17.85
CA PHE A 530 -13.14 -4.73 16.76
C PHE A 530 -13.44 -6.16 16.34
N HIS A 531 -12.41 -7.01 16.25
CA HIS A 531 -12.58 -8.42 15.96
C HIS A 531 -13.42 -9.15 17.02
N ARG A 532 -13.18 -8.90 18.31
CA ARG A 532 -14.00 -9.46 19.41
C ARG A 532 -15.45 -8.98 19.38
N LEU A 533 -15.68 -7.75 18.91
CA LEU A 533 -17.02 -7.19 18.73
C LEU A 533 -17.68 -7.61 17.40
N GLU A 534 -17.02 -8.48 16.61
CA GLU A 534 -17.44 -8.89 15.27
C GLU A 534 -17.65 -7.72 14.28
N ILE A 535 -17.01 -6.59 14.54
CA ILE A 535 -17.04 -5.42 13.68
C ILE A 535 -15.96 -5.58 12.63
N TYR A 536 -16.39 -5.74 11.38
CA TYR A 536 -15.49 -5.76 10.22
C TYR A 536 -15.94 -4.73 9.21
N TRP A 537 -15.04 -3.83 8.83
CA TRP A 537 -15.31 -2.92 7.75
C TRP A 537 -15.19 -3.66 6.42
N LYS A 538 -16.35 -3.96 5.82
CA LYS A 538 -16.44 -4.60 4.53
C LYS A 538 -16.58 -3.54 3.45
N LEU A 539 -15.65 -3.52 2.49
CA LEU A 539 -15.83 -2.79 1.23
C LEU A 539 -16.86 -3.51 0.37
#